data_AF-A0A2Z2P7C2-F1
#
_entry.id   AF-A0A2Z2P7C2-F1
#
_cell.length_a   1.000
_cell.length_b   1.000
_cell.length_c   1.000
_cell.angle_alpha   90.00
_cell.angle_beta   90.00
_cell.angle_gamma   90.00
#
_symmetry.space_group_name_H-M   'P 1'
#
loop_
_entity.id
_entity.type
_entity.pdbx_description
1 polymer ?
#
loop_
_entity_poly.entity_id
_entity_poly.type
_entity_poly.pdbx_seq_one_letter_code
_entity_poly.pdbx_strand_id
1 'polypeptide(L)'
;MAPLGREGDCSLFKGLSPIVYGGREVWPLVEGGKGVSATNHASSGAWAAAGGIGTVSAVNADSYDENGNVIPQVYHGRTREERHQELIRYAIEGATTQVKKAYEIANGKGAININVLWEMGGAQAVLEGVLERTRGLVTGVTCGAGMPYKLAEIAARFNVNYLPIVSSARAFRALWKRSYHKVAELMAAVVYEDPWLAGGHNGLSNAEDPTKPEDPYPRVKALRETMRAEGVSDDVPIVMAGGVWYLREWENWIDNPELGKIAFQFGTRPLLTRESPIPQIWKDMLRTVEPGDVLLHKFSPTGFYSSAVKTPFLYDLMHRSERQIPFFKRGEEEGTVQLGEEGKARNFWVRPEDKARAEMWMRAGHTEPLKTPDNTIVFVTPDSRDTIRKDQQDCMGCLSHCGFSAWKDHDDYTTGRLADPRSFCIQKTLQDIAHGDDPDKNLAFAGHAAYRFKTDPFFSNGYTPSVGELVERILTGD
;
A
#
# COMPACT_ATOMS: atom_id res chain seq x y z
N MET A 1 36.90 37.50 -19.56
CA MET A 1 35.57 36.99 -19.16
C MET A 1 35.79 35.71 -18.38
N ALA A 2 35.68 35.79 -17.05
CA ALA A 2 35.67 34.61 -16.18
C ALA A 2 34.31 33.90 -16.31
N PRO A 3 34.25 32.56 -16.24
CA PRO A 3 32.97 31.86 -16.15
C PRO A 3 32.35 32.14 -14.78
N LEU A 4 31.08 32.52 -14.80
CA LEU A 4 30.24 32.70 -13.61
C LEU A 4 30.18 31.38 -12.83
N GLY A 5 30.59 31.44 -11.56
CA GLY A 5 30.46 30.34 -10.62
C GLY A 5 28.99 30.00 -10.39
N ARG A 6 28.66 28.71 -10.44
CA ARG A 6 27.44 28.19 -9.82
C ARG A 6 27.70 28.13 -8.32
N GLU A 7 27.11 29.05 -7.58
CA GLU A 7 26.99 28.96 -6.12
C GLU A 7 25.91 27.94 -5.76
N GLY A 8 26.27 27.00 -4.88
CA GLY A 8 25.41 25.92 -4.40
C GLY A 8 26.05 24.55 -4.55
N ASP A 9 27.26 24.37 -4.01
CA ASP A 9 27.85 23.02 -3.84
C ASP A 9 27.06 22.30 -2.75
N CYS A 10 25.91 21.72 -3.13
CA CYS A 10 25.23 20.74 -2.31
C CYS A 10 26.13 19.51 -2.29
N SER A 11 26.89 19.33 -1.23
CA SER A 11 27.78 18.19 -1.07
C SER A 11 26.98 16.90 -1.21
N LEU A 12 27.17 16.18 -2.32
CA LEU A 12 26.55 14.88 -2.56
C LEU A 12 26.91 13.92 -1.41
N PHE A 13 25.93 13.15 -0.96
CA PHE A 13 26.13 12.15 0.09
C PHE A 13 27.15 11.12 -0.38
N LYS A 14 28.15 10.91 0.47
CA LYS A 14 29.28 10.03 0.15
C LYS A 14 28.80 8.62 -0.20
N GLY A 15 29.31 8.08 -1.30
CA GLY A 15 29.04 6.71 -1.76
C GLY A 15 27.78 6.57 -2.62
N LEU A 16 26.84 7.53 -2.59
CA LEU A 16 25.66 7.45 -3.45
C LEU A 16 26.05 7.79 -4.90
N SER A 17 25.99 6.79 -5.79
CA SER A 17 26.32 6.95 -7.21
C SER A 17 25.15 6.56 -8.11
N PRO A 18 25.02 7.19 -9.30
CA PRO A 18 24.00 6.79 -10.26
C PRO A 18 24.14 5.32 -10.70
N ILE A 19 23.02 4.72 -11.07
CA ILE A 19 22.92 3.33 -11.53
C ILE A 19 22.36 3.29 -12.94
N VAL A 20 22.68 2.24 -13.70
CA VAL A 20 22.02 1.97 -14.98
C VAL A 20 20.74 1.19 -14.72
N TYR A 21 19.60 1.78 -15.03
CA TYR A 21 18.28 1.17 -14.89
C TYR A 21 17.48 1.38 -16.18
N GLY A 22 17.03 0.28 -16.81
CA GLY A 22 16.32 0.35 -18.09
C GLY A 22 17.11 1.03 -19.22
N GLY A 23 18.44 0.90 -19.20
CA GLY A 23 19.33 1.54 -20.17
C GLY A 23 19.58 3.04 -19.93
N ARG A 24 19.18 3.59 -18.78
CA ARG A 24 19.36 5.01 -18.42
C ARG A 24 20.15 5.14 -17.13
N GLU A 25 20.93 6.21 -17.02
CA GLU A 25 21.57 6.59 -15.76
C GLU A 25 20.56 7.31 -14.87
N VAL A 26 20.35 6.79 -13.65
CA VAL A 26 19.40 7.34 -12.67
C VAL A 26 19.99 7.30 -11.27
N TRP A 27 19.55 8.20 -10.40
CA TRP A 27 19.82 8.05 -8.96
C TRP A 27 19.15 6.78 -8.44
N PRO A 28 19.77 6.04 -7.49
CA PRO A 28 19.19 4.83 -6.90
C PRO A 28 18.11 5.18 -5.86
N LEU A 29 17.21 6.09 -6.23
CA LEU A 29 16.14 6.67 -5.42
C LEU A 29 14.80 6.43 -6.13
N VAL A 30 13.93 5.67 -5.48
CA VAL A 30 12.64 5.25 -6.02
C VAL A 30 11.51 5.93 -5.25
N GLU A 31 10.57 6.57 -5.97
CA GLU A 31 9.27 6.87 -5.38
C GLU A 31 8.44 5.59 -5.37
N GLY A 32 8.02 5.12 -4.19
CA GLY A 32 7.17 3.94 -4.08
C GLY A 32 5.76 4.18 -4.64
N GLY A 33 5.20 3.19 -5.33
CA GLY A 33 3.82 3.23 -5.80
C GLY A 33 2.83 3.16 -4.62
N LYS A 34 1.84 4.07 -4.60
CA LYS A 34 0.81 4.14 -3.56
C LYS A 34 -0.54 4.07 -4.27
N GLY A 35 -1.27 2.99 -4.00
CA GLY A 35 -2.55 2.72 -4.64
C GLY A 35 -3.60 3.76 -4.32
N VAL A 36 -4.65 3.78 -5.15
CA VAL A 36 -5.83 4.64 -4.96
C VAL A 36 -5.43 6.12 -4.98
N SER A 37 -4.75 6.49 -6.06
CA SER A 37 -4.45 7.88 -6.44
C SER A 37 -3.47 8.65 -5.55
N ALA A 38 -2.87 8.03 -4.52
CA ALA A 38 -1.86 8.66 -3.66
C ALA A 38 -0.45 8.79 -4.31
N THR A 39 -0.18 8.04 -5.38
CA THR A 39 0.93 8.30 -6.31
C THR A 39 0.39 8.32 -7.73
N ASN A 40 0.66 9.40 -8.46
CA ASN A 40 0.16 9.56 -9.83
C ASN A 40 1.22 10.13 -10.77
N HIS A 41 0.80 10.48 -11.97
CA HIS A 41 1.68 11.07 -12.99
C HIS A 41 2.42 12.34 -12.56
N ALA A 42 1.81 13.19 -11.73
CA ALA A 42 2.41 14.44 -11.32
C ALA A 42 3.62 14.19 -10.41
N SER A 43 3.45 13.38 -9.35
CA SER A 43 4.55 13.07 -8.43
C SER A 43 5.61 12.17 -9.08
N SER A 44 5.20 11.11 -9.78
CA SER A 44 6.15 10.17 -10.40
C SER A 44 6.89 10.76 -11.60
N GLY A 45 6.22 11.57 -12.42
CA GLY A 45 6.87 12.31 -13.49
C GLY A 45 7.90 13.30 -12.95
N ALA A 46 7.56 14.05 -11.90
CA ALA A 46 8.48 14.99 -11.26
C ALA A 46 9.67 14.28 -10.61
N TRP A 47 9.46 13.11 -10.01
CA TRP A 47 10.53 12.30 -9.42
C TRP A 47 11.52 11.80 -10.48
N ALA A 48 11.01 11.34 -11.62
CA ALA A 48 11.83 10.98 -12.77
C ALA A 48 12.53 12.19 -13.39
N ALA A 49 11.88 13.35 -13.46
CA ALA A 49 12.48 14.61 -13.93
C ALA A 49 13.65 15.08 -13.05
N ALA A 50 13.62 14.75 -11.75
CA ALA A 50 14.72 14.95 -10.80
C ALA A 50 15.84 13.89 -10.90
N GLY A 51 15.75 12.96 -11.86
CA GLY A 51 16.76 11.94 -12.13
C GLY A 51 16.57 10.62 -11.37
N GLY A 52 15.49 10.46 -10.60
CA GLY A 52 15.17 9.22 -9.90
C GLY A 52 14.29 8.27 -10.72
N ILE A 53 13.68 7.31 -10.02
CA ILE A 53 12.73 6.34 -10.57
C ILE A 53 11.33 6.62 -9.97
N GLY A 54 10.42 7.20 -10.75
CA GLY A 54 9.04 7.43 -10.33
C GLY A 54 8.17 6.19 -10.54
N THR A 55 7.17 5.94 -9.68
CA THR A 55 6.30 4.75 -9.79
C THR A 55 4.81 5.12 -9.80
N VAL A 56 4.19 5.10 -10.97
CA VAL A 56 2.74 5.31 -11.11
C VAL A 56 1.98 4.11 -10.55
N SER A 57 0.97 4.31 -9.71
CA SER A 57 0.11 3.19 -9.29
C SER A 57 -1.00 2.94 -10.30
N ALA A 58 -1.18 1.67 -10.67
CA ALA A 58 -2.30 1.22 -11.49
C ALA A 58 -3.51 0.75 -10.66
N VAL A 59 -3.45 0.87 -9.33
CA VAL A 59 -4.52 0.43 -8.43
C VAL A 59 -5.57 1.52 -8.32
N ASN A 60 -6.72 1.30 -8.97
CA ASN A 60 -7.85 2.24 -9.04
C ASN A 60 -7.43 3.67 -9.43
N ALA A 61 -6.54 3.78 -10.41
CA ALA A 61 -5.96 5.03 -10.85
C ALA A 61 -7.00 5.99 -11.44
N ASP A 62 -6.89 7.27 -11.13
CA ASP A 62 -7.73 8.31 -11.74
C ASP A 62 -7.45 8.50 -13.22
N SER A 63 -8.52 8.85 -13.93
CA SER A 63 -8.49 9.41 -15.28
C SER A 63 -8.73 10.92 -15.23
N TYR A 64 -8.29 11.62 -16.27
CA TYR A 64 -8.39 13.08 -16.35
C TYR A 64 -8.99 13.51 -17.68
N ASP A 65 -9.83 14.54 -17.67
CA ASP A 65 -10.32 15.18 -18.88
C ASP A 65 -9.23 16.05 -19.56
N GLU A 66 -9.56 16.66 -20.69
CA GLU A 66 -8.66 17.54 -21.45
C GLU A 66 -8.24 18.79 -20.66
N ASN A 67 -9.03 19.21 -19.67
CA ASN A 67 -8.76 20.35 -18.80
C ASN A 67 -7.94 19.96 -17.56
N GLY A 68 -7.64 18.67 -17.38
CA GLY A 68 -6.91 18.15 -16.23
C GLY A 68 -7.79 17.90 -15.00
N ASN A 69 -9.12 17.92 -15.11
CA ASN A 69 -10.01 17.56 -14.01
C ASN A 69 -10.11 16.04 -13.88
N VAL A 70 -10.21 15.54 -12.66
CA VAL A 70 -10.47 14.12 -12.39
C VAL A 70 -11.84 13.74 -12.96
N ILE A 71 -11.89 12.64 -13.71
CA ILE A 71 -13.14 12.05 -14.20
C ILE A 71 -13.67 11.11 -13.11
N PRO A 72 -14.86 11.38 -12.52
CA PRO A 72 -15.42 10.49 -11.51
C PRO A 72 -15.69 9.09 -12.06
N GLN A 73 -15.29 8.07 -11.32
CA GLN A 73 -15.59 6.68 -11.63
C GLN A 73 -17.02 6.35 -11.20
N VAL A 74 -17.97 6.38 -12.14
CA VAL A 74 -19.39 6.05 -11.87
C VAL A 74 -19.67 4.62 -12.30
N TYR A 75 -20.24 3.83 -11.40
CA TYR A 75 -20.52 2.41 -11.64
C TYR A 75 -21.99 2.22 -11.99
N HIS A 76 -22.28 1.65 -13.15
CA HIS A 76 -23.64 1.41 -13.65
C HIS A 76 -24.05 -0.06 -13.55
N GLY A 77 -23.10 -0.96 -13.27
CA GLY A 77 -23.35 -2.38 -13.08
C GLY A 77 -24.39 -2.66 -11.99
N ARG A 78 -25.40 -3.47 -12.35
CA ARG A 78 -26.45 -3.94 -11.44
C ARG A 78 -25.91 -5.06 -10.55
N THR A 79 -25.00 -5.89 -11.08
CA THR A 79 -24.32 -6.93 -10.32
C THR A 79 -22.94 -6.47 -9.86
N ARG A 80 -22.38 -7.13 -8.82
CA ARG A 80 -21.00 -6.88 -8.38
C ARG A 80 -19.98 -7.21 -9.47
N GLU A 81 -20.25 -8.24 -10.28
CA GLU A 81 -19.41 -8.63 -11.41
C GLU A 81 -19.37 -7.56 -12.50
N GLU A 82 -20.52 -6.99 -12.87
CA GLU A 82 -20.57 -5.89 -13.84
C GLU A 82 -19.77 -4.66 -13.35
N ARG A 83 -19.92 -4.31 -12.07
CA ARG A 83 -19.13 -3.23 -11.44
C ARG A 83 -17.65 -3.54 -11.36
N HIS A 84 -17.28 -4.80 -11.14
CA HIS A 84 -15.90 -5.24 -11.17
C HIS A 84 -15.26 -5.07 -12.56
N GLN A 85 -16.00 -5.39 -13.62
CA GLN A 85 -15.54 -5.15 -14.98
C GLN A 85 -15.42 -3.65 -15.31
N GLU A 86 -16.32 -2.81 -14.81
CA GLU A 86 -16.18 -1.35 -14.86
C GLU A 86 -14.91 -0.88 -14.14
N LEU A 87 -14.64 -1.39 -12.93
CA LEU A 87 -13.44 -1.07 -12.15
C LEU A 87 -12.15 -1.39 -12.91
N ILE A 88 -12.08 -2.57 -13.55
CA ILE A 88 -10.92 -2.96 -14.36
C ILE A 88 -10.71 -1.98 -15.52
N ARG A 89 -11.78 -1.59 -16.22
CA ARG A 89 -11.69 -0.63 -17.34
C ARG A 89 -11.18 0.72 -16.87
N TYR A 90 -11.74 1.24 -15.78
CA TYR A 90 -11.30 2.51 -15.18
C TYR A 90 -9.83 2.46 -14.75
N ALA A 91 -9.40 1.38 -14.10
CA ALA A 91 -8.01 1.22 -13.69
C ALA A 91 -7.06 1.21 -14.88
N ILE A 92 -7.41 0.52 -15.98
CA ILE A 92 -6.60 0.48 -17.20
C ILE A 92 -6.52 1.87 -17.86
N GLU A 93 -7.65 2.56 -18.03
CA GLU A 93 -7.71 3.89 -18.64
C GLU A 93 -6.94 4.93 -17.81
N GLY A 94 -7.16 4.94 -16.50
CA GLY A 94 -6.48 5.84 -15.57
C GLY A 94 -4.98 5.61 -15.56
N ALA A 95 -4.55 4.36 -15.34
CA ALA A 95 -3.12 4.03 -15.30
C ALA A 95 -2.42 4.31 -16.64
N THR A 96 -3.08 4.04 -17.77
CA THR A 96 -2.54 4.37 -19.10
C THR A 96 -2.33 5.88 -19.25
N THR A 97 -3.34 6.68 -18.87
CA THR A 97 -3.27 8.15 -18.92
C THR A 97 -2.14 8.66 -18.04
N GLN A 98 -2.02 8.11 -16.83
CA GLN A 98 -1.01 8.54 -15.88
C GLN A 98 0.40 8.18 -16.33
N VAL A 99 0.64 6.97 -16.86
CA VAL A 99 1.96 6.59 -17.38
C VAL A 99 2.41 7.52 -18.51
N LYS A 100 1.51 7.85 -19.45
CA LYS A 100 1.82 8.77 -20.56
C LYS A 100 2.20 10.15 -20.06
N LYS A 101 1.38 10.75 -19.20
CA LYS A 101 1.67 12.06 -18.61
C LYS A 101 2.95 12.05 -17.77
N ALA A 102 3.20 10.99 -16.99
CA ALA A 102 4.41 10.87 -16.18
C ALA A 102 5.66 10.84 -17.06
N TYR A 103 5.61 10.10 -18.17
CA TYR A 103 6.68 10.01 -19.15
C TYR A 103 6.95 11.36 -19.83
N GLU A 104 5.89 12.11 -20.16
CA GLU A 104 5.99 13.48 -20.71
C GLU A 104 6.63 14.44 -19.70
N ILE A 105 6.17 14.44 -18.44
CA ILE A 105 6.73 15.28 -17.37
C ILE A 105 8.21 14.95 -17.12
N ALA A 106 8.57 13.66 -17.14
CA ALA A 106 9.95 13.21 -16.98
C ALA A 106 10.88 13.75 -18.08
N ASN A 107 10.33 14.05 -19.27
CA ASN A 107 11.03 14.70 -20.38
C ASN A 107 12.38 14.04 -20.71
N GLY A 108 12.37 12.71 -20.81
CA GLY A 108 13.54 11.89 -21.12
C GLY A 108 14.53 11.68 -19.97
N LYS A 109 14.30 12.26 -18.79
CA LYS A 109 15.11 12.03 -17.58
C LYS A 109 14.52 10.91 -16.73
N GLY A 110 15.36 10.29 -15.91
CA GLY A 110 14.93 9.25 -14.98
C GLY A 110 14.25 8.06 -15.65
N ALA A 111 13.47 7.33 -14.86
CA ALA A 111 12.68 6.19 -15.32
C ALA A 111 11.27 6.19 -14.70
N ILE A 112 10.33 5.57 -15.41
CA ILE A 112 8.94 5.42 -14.97
C ILE A 112 8.63 3.95 -14.78
N ASN A 113 8.34 3.58 -13.54
CA ASN A 113 7.78 2.30 -13.17
C ASN A 113 6.26 2.37 -13.08
N ILE A 114 5.63 1.20 -13.09
CA ILE A 114 4.25 1.03 -12.64
C ILE A 114 4.19 0.09 -11.45
N ASN A 115 3.18 0.29 -10.61
CA ASN A 115 2.87 -0.58 -9.48
C ASN A 115 1.48 -1.19 -9.64
N VAL A 116 1.38 -2.49 -9.38
CA VAL A 116 0.12 -3.20 -9.13
C VAL A 116 0.18 -3.90 -7.78
N LEU A 117 -0.98 -4.11 -7.16
CA LEU A 117 -1.13 -4.97 -6.00
C LEU A 117 -1.77 -6.27 -6.45
N TRP A 118 -1.16 -7.42 -6.13
CA TRP A 118 -1.59 -8.70 -6.70
C TRP A 118 -2.98 -9.13 -6.21
N GLU A 119 -3.34 -8.71 -5.00
CA GLU A 119 -4.63 -8.99 -4.38
C GLU A 119 -5.71 -7.95 -4.74
N MET A 120 -5.38 -7.03 -5.65
CA MET A 120 -6.39 -6.25 -6.36
C MET A 120 -7.15 -7.18 -7.31
N GLY A 121 -8.47 -7.06 -7.33
CA GLY A 121 -9.30 -7.81 -8.27
C GLY A 121 -8.91 -7.46 -9.70
N GLY A 122 -8.72 -8.48 -10.55
CA GLY A 122 -8.37 -8.26 -11.95
C GLY A 122 -6.95 -7.73 -12.19
N ALA A 123 -6.02 -7.86 -11.23
CA ALA A 123 -4.65 -7.34 -11.33
C ALA A 123 -3.93 -7.70 -12.63
N GLN A 124 -4.08 -8.94 -13.12
CA GLN A 124 -3.50 -9.38 -14.40
C GLN A 124 -4.09 -8.62 -15.59
N ALA A 125 -5.41 -8.52 -15.67
CA ALA A 125 -6.10 -7.82 -16.75
C ALA A 125 -5.73 -6.32 -16.78
N VAL A 126 -5.63 -5.70 -15.61
CA VAL A 126 -5.19 -4.31 -15.49
C VAL A 126 -3.74 -4.15 -15.96
N LEU A 127 -2.83 -4.97 -15.45
CA LEU A 127 -1.41 -4.88 -15.80
C LEU A 127 -1.19 -5.09 -17.31
N GLU A 128 -1.78 -6.14 -17.89
CA GLU A 128 -1.66 -6.43 -19.32
C GLU A 128 -2.27 -5.29 -20.16
N GLY A 129 -3.48 -4.83 -19.81
CA GLY A 129 -4.16 -3.75 -20.52
C GLY A 129 -3.40 -2.42 -20.51
N VAL A 130 -2.69 -2.10 -19.42
CA VAL A 130 -1.82 -0.93 -19.34
C VAL A 130 -0.57 -1.14 -20.21
N LEU A 131 0.15 -2.25 -20.04
CA LEU A 131 1.38 -2.53 -20.78
C LEU A 131 1.17 -2.59 -22.30
N GLU A 132 0.01 -3.08 -22.77
CA GLU A 132 -0.39 -3.02 -24.17
C GLU A 132 -0.44 -1.59 -24.71
N ARG A 133 -0.98 -0.66 -23.92
CA ARG A 133 -1.21 0.74 -24.31
C ARG A 133 -0.03 1.67 -24.05
N THR A 134 1.00 1.21 -23.32
CA THR A 134 2.14 2.02 -22.87
C THR A 134 3.49 1.40 -23.23
N ARG A 135 3.56 0.58 -24.29
CA ARG A 135 4.82 -0.04 -24.75
C ARG A 135 5.92 1.00 -24.94
N GLY A 136 7.09 0.73 -24.36
CA GLY A 136 8.25 1.62 -24.40
C GLY A 136 8.23 2.80 -23.42
N LEU A 137 7.14 3.01 -22.69
CA LEU A 137 7.03 4.08 -21.68
C LEU A 137 7.35 3.58 -20.27
N VAL A 138 6.96 2.34 -19.96
CA VAL A 138 7.19 1.70 -18.66
C VAL A 138 8.55 1.02 -18.66
N THR A 139 9.40 1.39 -17.70
CA THR A 139 10.74 0.82 -17.52
C THR A 139 10.71 -0.45 -16.66
N GLY A 140 9.85 -0.50 -15.65
CA GLY A 140 9.72 -1.65 -14.77
C GLY A 140 8.36 -1.77 -14.08
N VAL A 141 8.02 -2.99 -13.67
CA VAL A 141 6.78 -3.32 -12.95
C VAL A 141 7.12 -3.77 -11.54
N THR A 142 6.58 -3.07 -10.54
CA THR A 142 6.59 -3.51 -9.15
C THR A 142 5.27 -4.20 -8.82
N CYS A 143 5.33 -5.26 -8.02
CA CYS A 143 4.12 -5.95 -7.57
C CYS A 143 4.22 -6.30 -6.09
N GLY A 144 3.29 -5.76 -5.30
CA GLY A 144 3.17 -6.00 -3.85
C GLY A 144 1.87 -6.72 -3.49
N ALA A 145 1.62 -6.87 -2.18
CA ALA A 145 0.41 -7.47 -1.59
C ALA A 145 -0.05 -8.75 -2.30
N GLY A 146 0.60 -9.89 -2.01
CA GLY A 146 0.30 -11.20 -2.57
C GLY A 146 1.55 -11.92 -3.11
N MET A 147 1.35 -13.09 -3.73
CA MET A 147 2.44 -13.88 -4.36
C MET A 147 2.29 -13.91 -5.89
N PRO A 148 2.87 -12.97 -6.63
CA PRO A 148 2.61 -12.75 -8.05
C PRO A 148 3.37 -13.70 -8.98
N TYR A 149 3.02 -14.99 -8.95
CA TYR A 149 3.73 -16.02 -9.73
C TYR A 149 3.62 -15.84 -11.25
N LYS A 150 2.58 -15.18 -11.76
CA LYS A 150 2.41 -14.90 -13.19
C LYS A 150 3.11 -13.62 -13.67
N LEU A 151 3.68 -12.81 -12.75
CA LEU A 151 4.35 -11.57 -13.13
C LEU A 151 5.50 -11.80 -14.11
N ALA A 152 6.29 -12.86 -13.93
CA ALA A 152 7.37 -13.20 -14.85
C ALA A 152 6.87 -13.52 -16.28
N GLU A 153 5.74 -14.23 -16.40
CA GLU A 153 5.14 -14.56 -17.70
C GLU A 153 4.61 -13.29 -18.40
N ILE A 154 4.03 -12.36 -17.64
CA ILE A 154 3.63 -11.04 -18.15
C ILE A 154 4.86 -10.25 -18.57
N ALA A 155 5.87 -10.14 -17.71
CA ALA A 155 7.11 -9.42 -17.96
C ALA A 155 7.79 -9.91 -19.26
N ALA A 156 7.87 -11.23 -19.46
CA ALA A 156 8.41 -11.84 -20.67
C ALA A 156 7.62 -11.47 -21.92
N ARG A 157 6.28 -11.59 -21.88
CA ARG A 157 5.41 -11.29 -23.04
C ARG A 157 5.51 -9.83 -23.48
N PHE A 158 5.69 -8.91 -22.53
CA PHE A 158 5.79 -7.48 -22.80
C PHE A 158 7.23 -6.96 -22.89
N ASN A 159 8.22 -7.82 -22.65
CA ASN A 159 9.65 -7.46 -22.55
C ASN A 159 9.88 -6.23 -21.66
N VAL A 160 9.32 -6.28 -20.44
CA VAL A 160 9.42 -5.21 -19.45
C VAL A 160 10.15 -5.74 -18.22
N ASN A 161 10.96 -4.89 -17.58
CA ASN A 161 11.62 -5.30 -16.35
C ASN A 161 10.61 -5.49 -15.22
N TYR A 162 10.95 -6.32 -14.24
CA TYR A 162 10.15 -6.50 -13.03
C TYR A 162 11.00 -6.39 -11.77
N LEU A 163 10.31 -5.99 -10.69
CA LEU A 163 10.88 -5.70 -9.38
C LEU A 163 9.96 -6.31 -8.33
N PRO A 164 10.18 -7.57 -7.94
CA PRO A 164 9.30 -8.20 -6.96
C PRO A 164 9.50 -7.57 -5.59
N ILE A 165 8.38 -7.33 -4.91
CA ILE A 165 8.36 -6.85 -3.54
C ILE A 165 8.32 -8.06 -2.60
N VAL A 166 9.29 -8.14 -1.69
CA VAL A 166 9.45 -9.23 -0.73
C VAL A 166 9.77 -8.68 0.65
N SER A 167 9.34 -9.37 1.70
CA SER A 167 9.66 -9.04 3.09
C SER A 167 10.73 -9.94 3.71
N SER A 168 11.19 -10.96 2.98
CA SER A 168 12.16 -11.95 3.47
C SER A 168 12.86 -12.71 2.34
N ALA A 169 14.03 -13.26 2.65
CA ALA A 169 14.77 -14.21 1.81
C ALA A 169 13.91 -15.43 1.40
N ARG A 170 13.06 -15.92 2.32
CA ARG A 170 12.14 -17.04 2.06
C ARG A 170 11.11 -16.68 0.99
N ALA A 171 10.50 -15.50 1.08
CA ALA A 171 9.53 -15.02 0.08
C ALA A 171 10.18 -14.87 -1.30
N PHE A 172 11.39 -14.28 -1.35
CA PHE A 172 12.17 -14.20 -2.59
C PHE A 172 12.43 -15.58 -3.18
N ARG A 173 12.97 -16.52 -2.41
CA ARG A 173 13.29 -17.86 -2.90
C ARG A 173 12.06 -18.60 -3.44
N ALA A 174 10.91 -18.43 -2.80
CA ALA A 174 9.65 -19.02 -3.24
C ALA A 174 9.20 -18.46 -4.60
N LEU A 175 9.25 -17.14 -4.81
CA LEU A 175 8.94 -16.52 -6.09
C LEU A 175 9.96 -16.91 -7.17
N TRP A 176 11.24 -16.89 -6.80
CA TRP A 176 12.36 -17.23 -7.68
C TRP A 176 12.24 -18.64 -8.24
N LYS A 177 12.19 -19.65 -7.35
CA LYS A 177 12.12 -21.06 -7.75
C LYS A 177 10.84 -21.39 -8.51
N ARG A 178 9.72 -20.72 -8.22
CA ARG A 178 8.44 -21.00 -8.89
C ARG A 178 8.35 -20.37 -10.27
N SER A 179 8.87 -19.16 -10.46
CA SER A 179 8.63 -18.42 -11.72
C SER A 179 9.79 -17.56 -12.21
N TYR A 180 10.42 -16.76 -11.34
CA TYR A 180 11.29 -15.66 -11.81
C TYR A 180 12.62 -16.10 -12.42
N HIS A 181 13.19 -17.24 -11.98
CA HIS A 181 14.42 -17.77 -12.56
C HIS A 181 14.34 -18.04 -14.08
N LYS A 182 13.13 -18.16 -14.64
CA LYS A 182 12.90 -18.40 -16.08
C LYS A 182 13.18 -17.17 -16.95
N VAL A 183 13.18 -15.99 -16.35
CA VAL A 183 13.32 -14.66 -16.99
C VAL A 183 14.20 -13.77 -16.10
N ALA A 184 15.30 -14.35 -15.62
CA ALA A 184 16.21 -13.72 -14.67
C ALA A 184 16.77 -12.39 -15.20
N GLU A 185 16.98 -12.30 -16.51
CA GLU A 185 17.49 -11.14 -17.23
C GLU A 185 16.57 -9.91 -17.19
N LEU A 186 15.27 -10.11 -16.93
CA LEU A 186 14.30 -9.01 -16.80
C LEU A 186 14.13 -8.54 -15.35
N MET A 187 14.78 -9.17 -14.36
CA MET A 187 14.71 -8.73 -12.97
C MET A 187 15.63 -7.53 -12.75
N ALA A 188 15.08 -6.32 -12.69
CA ALA A 188 15.89 -5.11 -12.58
C ALA A 188 16.28 -4.78 -11.13
N ALA A 189 15.55 -5.28 -10.14
CA ALA A 189 15.86 -5.16 -8.72
C ALA A 189 15.01 -6.13 -7.91
N VAL A 190 15.30 -6.27 -6.62
CA VAL A 190 14.39 -6.87 -5.64
C VAL A 190 14.04 -5.81 -4.60
N VAL A 191 12.77 -5.49 -4.40
CA VAL A 191 12.36 -4.54 -3.37
C VAL A 191 12.21 -5.31 -2.06
N TYR A 192 13.10 -5.03 -1.10
CA TYR A 192 12.89 -5.45 0.28
C TYR A 192 11.97 -4.43 0.95
N GLU A 193 10.76 -4.85 1.28
CA GLU A 193 9.81 -4.04 2.03
C GLU A 193 9.81 -4.48 3.49
N ASP A 194 10.22 -3.57 4.37
CA ASP A 194 10.24 -3.78 5.80
C ASP A 194 8.81 -4.08 6.29
N PRO A 195 8.57 -5.27 6.88
CA PRO A 195 7.22 -5.70 7.20
C PRO A 195 6.65 -5.00 8.45
N TRP A 196 7.45 -4.22 9.19
CA TRP A 196 7.01 -3.44 10.34
C TRP A 196 6.98 -1.93 10.07
N LEU A 197 7.90 -1.40 9.24
CA LEU A 197 8.10 0.04 9.12
C LEU A 197 7.48 0.66 7.86
N ALA A 198 7.24 -0.14 6.82
CA ALA A 198 6.66 0.37 5.57
C ALA A 198 5.18 0.78 5.74
N GLY A 199 4.75 1.80 4.98
CA GLY A 199 3.36 2.24 4.95
C GLY A 199 2.50 1.36 4.01
N GLY A 200 1.19 1.35 4.20
CA GLY A 200 0.30 0.54 3.36
C GLY A 200 0.32 -0.93 3.76
N HIS A 201 0.08 -1.87 2.85
CA HIS A 201 0.07 -3.30 3.15
C HIS A 201 1.49 -3.85 3.36
N ASN A 202 1.67 -4.67 4.39
CA ASN A 202 2.97 -5.20 4.81
C ASN A 202 3.03 -6.73 4.74
N GLY A 203 4.19 -7.25 4.33
CA GLY A 203 4.46 -8.69 4.15
C GLY A 203 4.83 -9.47 5.43
N LEU A 204 4.18 -9.22 6.57
CA LEU A 204 4.40 -10.03 7.79
C LEU A 204 3.92 -11.47 7.61
N SER A 205 4.76 -12.43 8.01
CA SER A 205 4.38 -13.84 8.05
C SER A 205 3.74 -14.21 9.39
N ASN A 206 3.00 -15.32 9.42
CA ASN A 206 2.34 -15.81 10.63
C ASN A 206 3.31 -16.20 11.77
N ALA A 207 4.61 -16.34 11.48
CA ALA A 207 5.63 -16.65 12.48
C ALA A 207 6.25 -15.39 13.12
N GLU A 208 6.00 -14.21 12.55
CA GLU A 208 6.55 -12.95 13.00
C GLU A 208 5.57 -12.25 13.94
N ASP A 209 6.11 -11.59 14.96
CA ASP A 209 5.33 -10.83 15.92
C ASP A 209 5.17 -9.38 15.42
N PRO A 210 3.95 -8.91 15.10
CA PRO A 210 3.72 -7.56 14.59
C PRO A 210 4.13 -6.47 15.59
N THR A 211 4.26 -6.81 16.87
CA THR A 211 4.61 -5.85 17.94
C THR A 211 6.10 -5.74 18.20
N LYS A 212 6.92 -6.54 17.53
CA LYS A 212 8.38 -6.59 17.71
C LYS A 212 9.10 -6.37 16.37
N PRO A 213 9.28 -5.10 15.97
CA PRO A 213 10.08 -4.77 14.79
C PRO A 213 11.50 -5.32 14.90
N GLU A 214 11.99 -5.90 13.81
CA GLU A 214 13.36 -6.38 13.68
C GLU A 214 14.24 -5.36 12.96
N ASP A 215 15.55 -5.44 13.17
CA ASP A 215 16.52 -4.71 12.36
C ASP A 215 16.48 -5.22 10.91
N PRO A 216 16.32 -4.35 9.90
CA PRO A 216 16.31 -4.78 8.50
C PRO A 216 17.68 -5.27 8.01
N TYR A 217 18.82 -4.87 8.61
CA TYR A 217 20.15 -5.21 8.07
C TYR A 217 20.39 -6.73 7.97
N PRO A 218 20.22 -7.54 9.04
CA PRO A 218 20.41 -8.99 8.95
C PRO A 218 19.46 -9.65 7.94
N ARG A 219 18.25 -9.12 7.79
CA ARG A 219 17.23 -9.66 6.87
C ARG A 219 17.59 -9.39 5.41
N VAL A 220 18.07 -8.18 5.10
CA VAL A 220 18.54 -7.80 3.77
C VAL A 220 19.84 -8.53 3.41
N LYS A 221 20.76 -8.71 4.37
CA LYS A 221 21.93 -9.57 4.19
C LYS A 221 21.52 -11.01 3.83
N ALA A 222 20.59 -11.61 4.56
CA ALA A 222 20.09 -12.95 4.27
C ALA A 222 19.39 -13.03 2.89
N LEU A 223 18.68 -11.97 2.48
CA LEU A 223 18.11 -11.84 1.15
C LEU A 223 19.21 -11.85 0.08
N ARG A 224 20.27 -11.03 0.24
CA ARG A 224 21.41 -10.99 -0.68
C ARG A 224 22.13 -12.34 -0.76
N GLU A 225 22.39 -12.99 0.36
CA GLU A 225 22.99 -14.33 0.39
C GLU A 225 22.13 -15.34 -0.39
N THR A 226 20.82 -15.27 -0.25
CA THR A 226 19.89 -16.12 -1.01
C THR A 226 19.91 -15.80 -2.51
N MET A 227 19.93 -14.51 -2.88
CA MET A 227 20.08 -14.08 -4.27
C MET A 227 21.36 -14.64 -4.89
N ARG A 228 22.50 -14.53 -4.20
CA ARG A 228 23.79 -15.08 -4.64
C ARG A 228 23.76 -16.60 -4.80
N ALA A 229 23.18 -17.31 -3.83
CA ALA A 229 23.04 -18.77 -3.88
C ALA A 229 22.19 -19.25 -5.06
N GLU A 230 21.28 -18.40 -5.55
CA GLU A 230 20.42 -18.64 -6.70
C GLU A 230 21.01 -18.09 -8.02
N GLY A 231 22.25 -17.58 -8.00
CA GLY A 231 22.99 -17.11 -9.18
C GLY A 231 22.67 -15.67 -9.61
N VAL A 232 22.00 -14.88 -8.77
CA VAL A 232 21.68 -13.48 -9.05
C VAL A 232 22.88 -12.59 -8.72
N SER A 233 23.30 -11.75 -9.69
CA SER A 233 24.44 -10.84 -9.54
C SER A 233 24.22 -9.80 -8.44
N ASP A 234 25.32 -9.36 -7.82
CA ASP A 234 25.34 -8.23 -6.89
C ASP A 234 25.01 -6.90 -7.58
N ASP A 235 25.13 -6.84 -8.91
CA ASP A 235 24.71 -5.68 -9.72
C ASP A 235 23.20 -5.49 -9.75
N VAL A 236 22.41 -6.54 -9.49
CA VAL A 236 20.95 -6.42 -9.32
C VAL A 236 20.72 -5.82 -7.93
N PRO A 237 20.24 -4.57 -7.83
CA PRO A 237 20.12 -3.90 -6.55
C PRO A 237 19.02 -4.53 -5.69
N ILE A 238 19.22 -4.51 -4.37
CA ILE A 238 18.12 -4.60 -3.42
C ILE A 238 17.65 -3.17 -3.15
N VAL A 239 16.35 -2.92 -3.34
CA VAL A 239 15.74 -1.63 -2.98
C VAL A 239 15.22 -1.72 -1.55
N MET A 240 15.84 -1.00 -0.62
CA MET A 240 15.37 -0.89 0.75
C MET A 240 14.14 0.02 0.81
N ALA A 241 13.00 -0.53 1.24
CA ALA A 241 11.73 0.18 1.40
C ALA A 241 11.18 0.02 2.82
N GLY A 242 10.65 1.11 3.38
CA GLY A 242 10.15 1.14 4.77
C GLY A 242 11.20 1.66 5.74
N GLY A 243 10.81 2.59 6.63
CA GLY A 243 11.72 3.23 7.59
C GLY A 243 12.74 4.22 7.01
N VAL A 244 13.01 4.19 5.70
CA VAL A 244 13.96 5.10 5.04
C VAL A 244 13.45 6.54 5.08
N TRP A 245 14.22 7.42 5.75
CA TRP A 245 13.94 8.86 5.80
C TRP A 245 15.17 9.67 5.41
N TYR A 246 16.29 9.50 6.13
CA TYR A 246 17.57 10.16 5.83
C TYR A 246 18.60 9.13 5.36
N LEU A 247 19.29 9.35 4.25
CA LEU A 247 20.30 8.40 3.77
C LEU A 247 21.53 8.30 4.68
N ARG A 248 21.82 9.34 5.48
CA ARG A 248 22.89 9.28 6.50
C ARG A 248 22.68 8.19 7.56
N GLU A 249 21.44 7.74 7.76
CA GLU A 249 21.11 6.62 8.65
C GLU A 249 21.48 5.26 8.04
N TRP A 250 21.78 5.24 6.74
CA TRP A 250 22.07 4.04 5.94
C TRP A 250 23.48 4.08 5.35
N GLU A 251 24.39 4.93 5.84
CA GLU A 251 25.76 5.07 5.31
C GLU A 251 26.47 3.73 5.19
N ASN A 252 26.35 2.88 6.21
CA ASN A 252 26.98 1.56 6.26
C ASN A 252 26.34 0.51 5.32
N TRP A 253 25.28 0.87 4.60
CA TRP A 253 24.62 -0.01 3.62
C TRP A 253 25.12 0.24 2.20
N ILE A 254 25.61 1.45 1.92
CA ILE A 254 26.10 1.85 0.60
C ILE A 254 27.52 1.30 0.41
N ASP A 255 27.81 0.79 -0.79
CA ASP A 255 29.07 0.13 -1.13
C ASP A 255 29.47 -1.01 -0.19
N ASN A 256 28.47 -1.63 0.48
CA ASN A 256 28.70 -2.70 1.43
C ASN A 256 28.77 -4.06 0.71
N PRO A 257 29.91 -4.79 0.77
CA PRO A 257 30.08 -6.06 0.08
C PRO A 257 29.18 -7.18 0.62
N GLU A 258 28.66 -7.08 1.85
CA GLU A 258 27.70 -8.07 2.36
C GLU A 258 26.33 -7.91 1.68
N LEU A 259 25.95 -6.68 1.36
CA LEU A 259 24.64 -6.33 0.79
C LEU A 259 24.63 -6.20 -0.73
N GLY A 260 25.79 -5.98 -1.36
CA GLY A 260 25.90 -5.69 -2.79
C GLY A 260 25.30 -4.32 -3.12
N LYS A 261 24.81 -4.14 -4.35
CA LYS A 261 24.21 -2.87 -4.76
C LYS A 261 22.89 -2.63 -4.01
N ILE A 262 22.73 -1.42 -3.48
CA ILE A 262 21.53 -0.97 -2.74
C ILE A 262 20.93 0.26 -3.41
N ALA A 263 19.60 0.31 -3.44
CA ALA A 263 18.81 1.48 -3.76
C ALA A 263 17.79 1.75 -2.64
N PHE A 264 17.17 2.93 -2.63
CA PHE A 264 16.27 3.33 -1.56
C PHE A 264 14.91 3.75 -2.12
N GLN A 265 13.83 3.24 -1.52
CA GLN A 265 12.47 3.58 -1.89
C GLN A 265 11.79 4.41 -0.81
N PHE A 266 11.19 5.53 -1.22
CA PHE A 266 10.46 6.43 -0.36
C PHE A 266 8.96 6.34 -0.65
N GLY A 267 8.20 5.87 0.35
CA GLY A 267 6.74 5.90 0.33
C GLY A 267 6.21 7.15 1.02
N THR A 268 6.40 7.25 2.33
CA THR A 268 5.76 8.30 3.13
C THR A 268 6.29 9.70 2.84
N ARG A 269 7.61 9.90 2.83
CA ARG A 269 8.23 11.22 2.67
C ARG A 269 7.73 12.04 1.46
N PRO A 270 7.60 11.48 0.24
CA PRO A 270 7.09 12.24 -0.91
C PRO A 270 5.59 12.60 -0.85
N LEU A 271 4.81 12.07 0.10
CA LEU A 271 3.41 12.50 0.31
C LEU A 271 3.31 14.00 0.60
N LEU A 272 4.34 14.58 1.22
CA LEU A 272 4.41 16.01 1.52
C LEU A 272 5.30 16.71 0.48
N THR A 273 4.82 16.73 -0.76
CA THR A 273 5.41 17.52 -1.85
C THR A 273 4.31 18.31 -2.58
N ARG A 274 4.69 19.32 -3.37
CA ARG A 274 3.73 20.13 -4.15
C ARG A 274 3.03 19.27 -5.20
N GLU A 275 3.75 18.36 -5.82
CA GLU A 275 3.30 17.46 -6.88
C GLU A 275 2.55 16.23 -6.34
N SER A 276 2.66 15.93 -5.04
CA SER A 276 1.88 14.86 -4.44
C SER A 276 0.37 15.13 -4.61
N PRO A 277 -0.39 14.15 -5.13
CA PRO A 277 -1.81 14.32 -5.43
C PRO A 277 -2.72 14.31 -4.20
N ILE A 278 -2.19 13.99 -3.01
CA ILE A 278 -3.02 13.98 -1.81
C ILE A 278 -3.54 15.39 -1.50
N PRO A 279 -4.79 15.53 -1.01
CA PRO A 279 -5.38 16.83 -0.72
C PRO A 279 -4.69 17.50 0.47
N GLN A 280 -4.84 18.83 0.55
CA GLN A 280 -4.18 19.63 1.59
C GLN A 280 -4.55 19.18 3.01
N ILE A 281 -5.82 18.78 3.25
CA ILE A 281 -6.26 18.27 4.56
C ILE A 281 -5.49 17.02 5.01
N TRP A 282 -5.13 16.14 4.07
CA TRP A 282 -4.27 14.99 4.37
C TRP A 282 -2.82 15.43 4.61
N LYS A 283 -2.28 16.35 3.80
CA LYS A 283 -0.93 16.92 4.04
C LYS A 283 -0.81 17.56 5.43
N ASP A 284 -1.84 18.28 5.86
CA ASP A 284 -1.86 18.95 7.16
C ASP A 284 -1.92 17.95 8.30
N MET A 285 -2.74 16.90 8.19
CA MET A 285 -2.78 15.81 9.17
C MET A 285 -1.42 15.08 9.29
N LEU A 286 -0.70 14.87 8.19
CA LEU A 286 0.64 14.26 8.25
C LEU A 286 1.64 15.07 9.08
N ARG A 287 1.46 16.39 9.20
CA ARG A 287 2.33 17.27 10.01
C ARG A 287 2.05 17.17 11.51
N THR A 288 0.92 16.59 11.90
CA THR A 288 0.54 16.45 13.32
C THR A 288 0.88 15.10 13.92
N VAL A 289 1.30 14.13 13.10
CA VAL A 289 1.63 12.76 13.51
C VAL A 289 2.76 12.76 14.54
N GLU A 290 2.57 12.07 15.66
CA GLU A 290 3.59 11.88 16.69
C GLU A 290 4.26 10.49 16.61
N PRO A 291 5.42 10.30 17.25
CA PRO A 291 5.98 8.97 17.46
C PRO A 291 4.94 8.03 18.10
N GLY A 292 4.70 6.89 17.45
CA GLY A 292 3.70 5.91 17.89
C GLY A 292 2.29 6.13 17.33
N ASP A 293 2.07 7.16 16.49
CA ASP A 293 0.77 7.42 15.89
C ASP A 293 0.44 6.61 14.64
N VAL A 294 1.40 5.87 14.11
CA VAL A 294 1.18 4.90 13.04
C VAL A 294 1.02 3.51 13.65
N LEU A 295 -0.06 2.83 13.31
CA LEU A 295 -0.40 1.49 13.79
C LEU A 295 -0.26 0.48 12.65
N LEU A 296 0.49 -0.58 12.92
CA LEU A 296 0.47 -1.81 12.13
C LEU A 296 -0.71 -2.68 12.57
N HIS A 297 -1.75 -2.77 11.73
CA HIS A 297 -3.03 -3.42 12.06
C HIS A 297 -3.43 -4.49 11.04
N LYS A 298 -4.41 -5.34 11.37
CA LYS A 298 -4.92 -6.42 10.49
C LYS A 298 -6.40 -6.27 10.14
N PHE A 299 -6.89 -5.03 10.10
CA PHE A 299 -8.29 -4.72 9.77
C PHE A 299 -8.56 -4.71 8.25
N SER A 300 -7.50 -4.70 7.43
CA SER A 300 -7.64 -4.73 5.97
C SER A 300 -8.47 -5.94 5.53
N PRO A 301 -9.44 -5.77 4.62
CA PRO A 301 -10.25 -6.88 4.11
C PRO A 301 -9.44 -7.92 3.33
N THR A 302 -8.20 -7.60 2.93
CA THR A 302 -7.26 -8.53 2.29
C THR A 302 -6.64 -9.53 3.28
N GLY A 303 -6.74 -9.29 4.58
CA GLY A 303 -6.11 -10.11 5.63
C GLY A 303 -4.62 -9.86 5.83
N PHE A 304 -3.97 -9.03 5.00
CA PHE A 304 -2.60 -8.55 5.25
C PHE A 304 -2.57 -7.55 6.41
N TYR A 305 -1.41 -7.48 7.06
CA TYR A 305 -1.13 -6.33 7.92
C TYR A 305 -1.01 -5.07 7.08
N SER A 306 -1.33 -3.93 7.67
CA SER A 306 -1.12 -2.64 7.05
C SER A 306 -0.81 -1.55 8.06
N SER A 307 0.01 -0.58 7.67
CA SER A 307 0.39 0.57 8.50
C SER A 307 -0.38 1.83 8.10
N ALA A 308 -1.10 2.40 9.06
CA ALA A 308 -1.93 3.59 8.89
C ALA A 308 -1.84 4.52 10.12
N VAL A 309 -2.07 5.81 9.92
CA VAL A 309 -2.17 6.79 11.01
C VAL A 309 -3.43 6.50 11.84
N LYS A 310 -3.31 6.55 13.16
CA LYS A 310 -4.45 6.41 14.09
C LYS A 310 -5.31 7.68 14.05
N THR A 311 -6.30 7.65 13.18
CA THR A 311 -7.40 8.63 13.14
C THR A 311 -8.62 8.06 13.88
N PRO A 312 -9.64 8.87 14.22
CA PRO A 312 -10.91 8.38 14.77
C PRO A 312 -11.50 7.17 14.02
N PHE A 313 -11.37 7.12 12.69
CA PHE A 313 -11.73 5.97 11.86
C PHE A 313 -10.98 4.68 12.27
N LEU A 314 -9.65 4.74 12.43
CA LEU A 314 -8.87 3.57 12.81
C LEU A 314 -9.15 3.17 14.28
N TYR A 315 -9.34 4.14 15.17
CA TYR A 315 -9.77 3.87 16.55
C TYR A 315 -11.14 3.18 16.61
N ASP A 316 -12.10 3.54 15.74
CA ASP A 316 -13.36 2.81 15.66
C ASP A 316 -13.14 1.34 15.29
N LEU A 317 -12.30 1.03 14.30
CA LEU A 317 -11.97 -0.34 13.92
C LEU A 317 -11.35 -1.13 15.08
N MET A 318 -10.44 -0.50 15.84
CA MET A 318 -9.81 -1.08 17.02
C MET A 318 -10.86 -1.41 18.09
N HIS A 319 -11.61 -0.40 18.55
CA HIS A 319 -12.60 -0.59 19.61
C HIS A 319 -13.73 -1.53 19.18
N ARG A 320 -14.13 -1.48 17.89
CA ARG A 320 -15.10 -2.43 17.31
C ARG A 320 -14.59 -3.85 17.41
N SER A 321 -13.32 -4.10 17.11
CA SER A 321 -12.74 -5.44 17.23
C SER A 321 -12.63 -5.91 18.68
N GLU A 322 -12.53 -5.01 19.66
CA GLU A 322 -12.54 -5.35 21.09
C GLU A 322 -13.94 -5.66 21.62
N ARG A 323 -14.98 -5.04 21.06
CA ARG A 323 -16.40 -5.25 21.42
C ARG A 323 -16.97 -6.52 20.78
N GLN A 324 -16.31 -7.67 20.95
CA GLN A 324 -16.81 -8.95 20.44
C GLN A 324 -16.76 -10.06 21.48
N ILE A 325 -17.67 -11.03 21.36
CA ILE A 325 -17.74 -12.25 22.19
C ILE A 325 -18.12 -13.46 21.34
N PRO A 326 -17.73 -14.68 21.72
CA PRO A 326 -18.26 -15.90 21.14
C PRO A 326 -19.79 -15.99 21.29
N PHE A 327 -20.45 -16.66 20.34
CA PHE A 327 -21.87 -16.99 20.48
C PHE A 327 -22.13 -18.46 20.14
N PHE A 328 -23.25 -18.96 20.66
CA PHE A 328 -23.70 -20.34 20.53
C PHE A 328 -25.16 -20.37 20.09
N LYS A 329 -25.58 -21.50 19.52
CA LYS A 329 -26.99 -21.85 19.36
C LYS A 329 -27.58 -22.30 20.70
N ARG A 330 -28.90 -22.25 20.80
CA ARG A 330 -29.61 -22.75 21.98
C ARG A 330 -29.26 -24.21 22.26
N GLY A 331 -28.73 -24.48 23.44
CA GLY A 331 -28.39 -25.83 23.90
C GLY A 331 -27.15 -26.43 23.24
N GLU A 332 -26.36 -25.64 22.50
CA GLU A 332 -25.10 -26.11 21.91
C GLU A 332 -23.98 -26.24 22.95
N GLU A 333 -23.94 -25.34 23.92
CA GLU A 333 -22.96 -25.32 25.01
C GLU A 333 -23.69 -25.20 26.35
N GLU A 334 -23.33 -26.06 27.30
CA GLU A 334 -23.91 -26.08 28.64
C GLU A 334 -23.57 -24.80 29.41
N GLY A 335 -24.52 -24.29 30.20
CA GLY A 335 -24.33 -23.07 31.00
C GLY A 335 -24.42 -21.75 30.21
N THR A 336 -24.65 -21.80 28.89
CA THR A 336 -24.92 -20.58 28.12
C THR A 336 -26.29 -19.97 28.42
N VAL A 337 -26.36 -18.64 28.38
CA VAL A 337 -27.56 -17.85 28.65
C VAL A 337 -27.95 -17.06 27.40
N GLN A 338 -29.25 -16.78 27.25
CA GLN A 338 -29.72 -15.94 26.16
C GLN A 338 -29.22 -14.50 26.34
N LEU A 339 -28.67 -13.94 25.25
CA LEU A 339 -28.02 -12.62 25.25
C LEU A 339 -29.01 -11.49 25.59
N GLY A 340 -30.21 -11.51 25.03
CA GLY A 340 -31.26 -10.54 25.32
C GLY A 340 -32.62 -11.04 24.82
N GLU A 341 -33.70 -10.36 25.21
CA GLU A 341 -35.07 -10.79 24.88
C GLU A 341 -35.61 -10.16 23.59
N GLU A 342 -34.98 -9.06 23.14
CA GLU A 342 -35.44 -8.25 22.02
C GLU A 342 -34.48 -8.26 20.82
N GLY A 343 -34.96 -7.76 19.69
CA GLY A 343 -34.16 -7.54 18.48
C GLY A 343 -33.44 -8.79 17.98
N LYS A 344 -32.19 -8.62 17.53
CA LYS A 344 -31.33 -9.74 17.13
C LYS A 344 -30.72 -10.48 18.32
N ALA A 345 -30.61 -9.85 19.47
CA ALA A 345 -30.02 -10.42 20.69
C ALA A 345 -30.72 -11.71 21.13
N ARG A 346 -32.04 -11.82 20.90
CA ARG A 346 -32.82 -13.03 21.17
C ARG A 346 -32.36 -14.30 20.47
N ASN A 347 -31.56 -14.17 19.41
CA ASN A 347 -31.10 -15.31 18.62
C ASN A 347 -29.71 -15.82 19.04
N PHE A 348 -29.11 -15.24 20.09
CA PHE A 348 -27.75 -15.57 20.51
C PHE A 348 -27.72 -16.09 21.95
N TRP A 349 -26.95 -17.16 22.15
CA TRP A 349 -26.59 -17.67 23.47
C TRP A 349 -25.10 -17.39 23.70
N VAL A 350 -24.76 -16.93 24.89
CA VAL A 350 -23.40 -16.51 25.27
C VAL A 350 -23.07 -17.01 26.66
N ARG A 351 -21.81 -16.99 27.06
CA ARG A 351 -21.42 -17.31 28.44
C ARG A 351 -21.91 -16.23 29.40
N PRO A 352 -22.23 -16.54 30.67
CA PRO A 352 -22.69 -15.54 31.64
C PRO A 352 -21.75 -14.33 31.78
N GLU A 353 -20.43 -14.55 31.78
CA GLU A 353 -19.41 -13.50 31.82
C GLU A 353 -19.40 -12.61 30.56
N ASP A 354 -19.72 -13.19 29.40
CA ASP A 354 -19.82 -12.47 28.13
C ASP A 354 -21.08 -11.63 28.06
N LYS A 355 -22.19 -12.12 28.64
CA LYS A 355 -23.45 -11.37 28.72
C LYS A 355 -23.27 -10.05 29.47
N ALA A 356 -22.57 -10.06 30.61
CA ALA A 356 -22.32 -8.85 31.38
C ALA A 356 -21.55 -7.79 30.58
N ARG A 357 -20.54 -8.22 29.79
CA ARG A 357 -19.79 -7.35 28.89
C ARG A 357 -20.66 -6.79 27.76
N ALA A 358 -21.47 -7.65 27.13
CA ALA A 358 -22.39 -7.23 26.09
C ALA A 358 -23.41 -6.21 26.58
N GLU A 359 -24.03 -6.43 27.74
CA GLU A 359 -24.98 -5.50 28.33
C GLU A 359 -24.35 -4.13 28.63
N MET A 360 -23.08 -4.09 29.04
CA MET A 360 -22.33 -2.84 29.20
C MET A 360 -22.19 -2.10 27.86
N TRP A 361 -21.81 -2.80 26.78
CA TRP A 361 -21.70 -2.17 25.46
C TRP A 361 -23.06 -1.72 24.91
N MET A 362 -24.11 -2.51 25.13
CA MET A 362 -25.47 -2.15 24.72
C MET A 362 -25.98 -0.91 25.45
N ARG A 363 -25.69 -0.77 26.76
CA ARG A 363 -25.97 0.47 27.53
C ARG A 363 -25.18 1.67 27.01
N ALA A 364 -24.00 1.46 26.44
CA ALA A 364 -23.21 2.49 25.78
C ALA A 364 -23.65 2.80 24.33
N GLY A 365 -24.77 2.20 23.85
CA GLY A 365 -25.33 2.46 22.53
C GLY A 365 -24.90 1.48 21.42
N HIS A 366 -24.06 0.49 21.73
CA HIS A 366 -23.66 -0.55 20.78
C HIS A 366 -24.65 -1.73 20.81
N THR A 367 -25.87 -1.49 20.36
CA THR A 367 -27.00 -2.41 20.50
C THR A 367 -27.12 -3.45 19.39
N GLU A 368 -26.33 -3.34 18.32
CA GLU A 368 -26.46 -4.17 17.12
C GLU A 368 -25.40 -5.27 17.08
N PRO A 369 -25.76 -6.54 17.38
CA PRO A 369 -24.84 -7.66 17.21
C PRO A 369 -24.76 -8.08 15.74
N LEU A 370 -23.54 -8.12 15.19
CA LEU A 370 -23.23 -8.61 13.85
C LEU A 370 -22.33 -9.85 13.94
N LYS A 371 -22.69 -10.93 13.24
CA LYS A 371 -21.88 -12.15 13.19
C LYS A 371 -20.56 -11.88 12.45
N THR A 372 -19.49 -12.51 12.92
CA THR A 372 -18.18 -12.55 12.26
C THR A 372 -17.91 -13.94 11.66
N PRO A 373 -16.87 -14.09 10.83
CA PRO A 373 -16.44 -15.40 10.32
C PRO A 373 -15.90 -16.35 11.39
N ASP A 374 -15.54 -15.84 12.57
CA ASP A 374 -14.83 -16.59 13.62
C ASP A 374 -15.77 -17.10 14.72
N ASN A 375 -17.07 -17.27 14.41
CA ASN A 375 -18.12 -17.65 15.37
C ASN A 375 -18.22 -16.68 16.58
N THR A 376 -17.92 -15.40 16.35
CA THR A 376 -18.16 -14.32 17.31
C THR A 376 -19.27 -13.39 16.82
N ILE A 377 -19.80 -12.59 17.73
CA ILE A 377 -20.61 -11.41 17.43
C ILE A 377 -19.87 -10.15 17.86
N VAL A 378 -19.85 -9.14 17.00
CA VAL A 378 -19.35 -7.81 17.30
C VAL A 378 -20.50 -6.85 17.56
N PHE A 379 -20.36 -5.94 18.52
CA PHE A 379 -21.36 -4.96 18.90
C PHE A 379 -21.04 -3.59 18.32
N VAL A 380 -21.97 -3.06 17.54
CA VAL A 380 -21.87 -1.76 16.88
C VAL A 380 -23.12 -0.91 17.14
N THR A 381 -23.07 0.38 16.81
CA THR A 381 -24.24 1.25 16.85
C THR A 381 -25.17 0.97 15.66
N PRO A 382 -26.46 1.37 15.72
CA PRO A 382 -27.38 1.31 14.58
C PRO A 382 -26.82 1.95 13.30
N ASP A 383 -26.26 3.15 13.42
CA ASP A 383 -25.69 3.89 12.27
C ASP A 383 -24.48 3.17 11.66
N SER A 384 -23.60 2.62 12.51
CA SER A 384 -22.46 1.82 12.05
C SER A 384 -22.92 0.55 11.34
N ARG A 385 -23.95 -0.12 11.88
CA ARG A 385 -24.57 -1.30 11.26
C ARG A 385 -25.18 -1.00 9.89
N ASP A 386 -25.82 0.16 9.72
CA ASP A 386 -26.38 0.58 8.44
C ASP A 386 -25.28 0.95 7.44
N THR A 387 -24.26 1.67 7.88
CA THR A 387 -23.08 2.02 7.06
C THR A 387 -22.35 0.77 6.56
N ILE A 388 -22.06 -0.19 7.45
CA ILE A 388 -21.40 -1.45 7.11
C ILE A 388 -22.21 -2.20 6.04
N ARG A 389 -23.53 -2.33 6.23
CA ARG A 389 -24.39 -3.04 5.28
C ARG A 389 -24.48 -2.33 3.94
N LYS A 390 -24.57 -1.01 3.95
CA LYS A 390 -24.58 -0.20 2.73
C LYS A 390 -23.27 -0.40 1.95
N ASP A 391 -22.13 -0.25 2.61
CA ASP A 391 -20.81 -0.42 1.98
C ASP A 391 -20.62 -1.86 1.43
N GLN A 392 -21.17 -2.88 2.11
CA GLN A 392 -21.18 -4.25 1.60
C GLN A 392 -22.08 -4.42 0.36
N GLN A 393 -23.24 -3.77 0.32
CA GLN A 393 -24.16 -3.82 -0.82
C GLN A 393 -23.57 -3.11 -2.05
N ASP A 394 -22.96 -1.95 -1.82
CA ASP A 394 -22.37 -1.08 -2.85
C ASP A 394 -21.00 -1.60 -3.35
N CYS A 395 -20.54 -2.75 -2.87
CA CYS A 395 -19.27 -3.34 -3.25
C CYS A 395 -19.10 -3.45 -4.78
N MET A 396 -17.92 -3.08 -5.26
CA MET A 396 -17.50 -3.06 -6.68
C MET A 396 -16.53 -4.19 -7.03
N GLY A 397 -16.22 -5.08 -6.08
CA GLY A 397 -15.31 -6.20 -6.31
C GLY A 397 -13.84 -5.79 -6.53
N CYS A 398 -13.35 -4.80 -5.79
CA CYS A 398 -12.00 -4.24 -5.97
C CYS A 398 -10.84 -5.17 -5.56
N LEU A 399 -11.11 -6.29 -4.87
CA LEU A 399 -10.10 -7.23 -4.38
C LEU A 399 -10.33 -8.63 -4.94
N SER A 400 -9.24 -9.36 -5.13
CA SER A 400 -9.23 -10.79 -5.49
C SER A 400 -9.93 -11.65 -4.44
N HIS A 401 -9.80 -11.26 -3.17
CA HIS A 401 -10.45 -11.87 -2.01
C HIS A 401 -10.72 -10.79 -0.95
N CYS A 402 -12.00 -10.56 -0.65
CA CYS A 402 -12.43 -9.50 0.25
C CYS A 402 -13.16 -10.09 1.46
N GLY A 403 -12.53 -10.03 2.63
CA GLY A 403 -13.14 -10.41 3.90
C GLY A 403 -14.35 -9.54 4.28
N PHE A 404 -14.34 -8.25 3.93
CA PHE A 404 -15.42 -7.33 4.30
C PHE A 404 -16.73 -7.57 3.55
N SER A 405 -16.68 -7.94 2.27
CA SER A 405 -17.89 -8.14 1.44
C SER A 405 -18.16 -9.60 1.07
N ALA A 406 -17.29 -10.52 1.52
CA ALA A 406 -17.26 -11.93 1.13
C ALA A 406 -17.18 -12.16 -0.40
N TRP A 407 -16.58 -11.20 -1.13
CA TRP A 407 -16.38 -11.27 -2.57
C TRP A 407 -15.03 -11.91 -2.90
N LYS A 408 -14.94 -12.66 -4.00
CA LYS A 408 -13.69 -12.99 -4.68
C LYS A 408 -13.88 -12.76 -6.19
N ASP A 409 -12.80 -12.52 -6.93
CA ASP A 409 -12.87 -12.16 -8.37
C ASP A 409 -12.85 -13.37 -9.33
N HIS A 410 -13.06 -14.58 -8.83
CA HIS A 410 -12.98 -15.83 -9.59
C HIS A 410 -14.05 -16.85 -9.14
N ASP A 411 -14.15 -17.96 -9.87
CA ASP A 411 -15.10 -19.06 -9.69
C ASP A 411 -16.57 -18.62 -9.55
N ASP A 412 -17.14 -18.76 -8.35
CA ASP A 412 -18.51 -18.47 -7.95
C ASP A 412 -18.66 -17.10 -7.27
N TYR A 413 -17.60 -16.27 -7.30
CA TYR A 413 -17.58 -14.90 -6.78
C TYR A 413 -17.88 -14.73 -5.28
N THR A 414 -17.81 -15.81 -4.51
CA THR A 414 -17.96 -15.81 -3.05
C THR A 414 -16.76 -16.43 -2.36
N THR A 415 -16.35 -15.88 -1.22
CA THR A 415 -15.29 -16.48 -0.40
C THR A 415 -15.74 -17.74 0.33
N GLY A 416 -17.05 -18.04 0.33
CA GLY A 416 -17.65 -19.11 1.13
C GLY A 416 -17.67 -18.81 2.64
N ARG A 417 -17.18 -17.65 3.06
CA ARG A 417 -17.19 -17.17 4.45
C ARG A 417 -18.20 -16.06 4.62
N LEU A 418 -18.62 -15.81 5.86
CA LEU A 418 -19.40 -14.62 6.17
C LEU A 418 -18.57 -13.37 5.89
N ALA A 419 -19.25 -12.28 5.56
CA ALA A 419 -18.66 -10.96 5.51
C ALA A 419 -18.22 -10.55 6.93
N ASP A 420 -17.03 -9.96 7.06
CA ASP A 420 -16.46 -9.57 8.35
C ASP A 420 -16.75 -8.10 8.70
N PRO A 421 -17.70 -7.83 9.60
CA PRO A 421 -18.05 -6.47 10.01
C PRO A 421 -16.96 -5.77 10.84
N ARG A 422 -15.91 -6.48 11.26
CA ARG A 422 -14.74 -5.88 11.93
C ARG A 422 -13.81 -5.16 10.94
N SER A 423 -13.94 -5.47 9.65
CA SER A 423 -13.21 -4.81 8.57
C SER A 423 -14.01 -3.63 7.99
N PHE A 424 -13.62 -3.15 6.81
CA PHE A 424 -14.19 -1.98 6.15
C PHE A 424 -14.02 -2.06 4.62
N CYS A 425 -14.73 -1.21 3.88
CA CYS A 425 -14.54 -1.05 2.45
C CYS A 425 -13.28 -0.22 2.17
N ILE A 426 -12.15 -0.89 1.95
CA ILE A 426 -10.84 -0.22 1.76
C ILE A 426 -10.80 0.69 0.54
N GLN A 427 -11.44 0.31 -0.56
CA GLN A 427 -11.44 1.13 -1.78
C GLN A 427 -12.19 2.44 -1.54
N LYS A 428 -13.34 2.40 -0.88
CA LYS A 428 -14.16 3.59 -0.59
C LYS A 428 -13.34 4.56 0.26
N THR A 429 -12.84 4.09 1.40
CA THR A 429 -12.13 4.96 2.33
C THR A 429 -10.87 5.58 1.75
N LEU A 430 -10.16 4.84 0.88
CA LEU A 430 -8.97 5.36 0.21
C LEU A 430 -9.30 6.31 -0.94
N GLN A 431 -10.39 6.06 -1.68
CA GLN A 431 -10.87 6.99 -2.71
C GLN A 431 -11.37 8.30 -2.08
N ASP A 432 -12.15 8.22 -1.00
CA ASP A 432 -12.73 9.37 -0.32
C ASP A 432 -11.61 10.30 0.22
N ILE A 433 -10.63 9.75 0.96
CA ILE A 433 -9.50 10.57 1.47
C ILE A 433 -8.61 11.12 0.36
N ALA A 434 -8.37 10.37 -0.73
CA ALA A 434 -7.58 10.84 -1.86
C ALA A 434 -8.26 12.01 -2.59
N HIS A 435 -9.59 12.11 -2.49
CA HIS A 435 -10.39 13.16 -3.13
C HIS A 435 -10.90 14.24 -2.17
N GLY A 436 -10.29 14.37 -0.99
CA GLY A 436 -10.49 15.51 -0.09
C GLY A 436 -11.48 15.30 1.04
N ASP A 437 -12.00 14.09 1.23
CA ASP A 437 -12.82 13.79 2.40
C ASP A 437 -11.96 13.73 3.69
N ASP A 438 -12.65 13.82 4.82
CA ASP A 438 -12.06 13.96 6.14
C ASP A 438 -11.20 12.74 6.54
N PRO A 439 -9.90 12.93 6.86
CA PRO A 439 -9.04 11.87 7.37
C PRO A 439 -9.56 11.22 8.66
N ASP A 440 -10.38 11.92 9.45
CA ASP A 440 -10.98 11.35 10.66
C ASP A 440 -12.02 10.27 10.36
N LYS A 441 -12.55 10.24 9.13
CA LYS A 441 -13.56 9.27 8.67
C LYS A 441 -13.01 8.22 7.73
N ASN A 442 -11.73 8.31 7.38
CA ASN A 442 -11.12 7.52 6.32
C ASN A 442 -9.77 6.92 6.74
N LEU A 443 -9.33 5.90 5.99
CA LEU A 443 -8.05 5.27 6.23
C LEU A 443 -6.92 6.13 5.65
N ALA A 444 -5.97 6.54 6.49
CA ALA A 444 -4.80 7.29 6.07
C ALA A 444 -3.53 6.43 6.15
N PHE A 445 -3.08 5.86 5.03
CA PHE A 445 -1.84 5.10 5.01
C PHE A 445 -0.61 5.99 5.19
N ALA A 446 0.30 5.53 6.06
CA ALA A 446 1.62 6.11 6.24
C ALA A 446 2.55 5.05 6.86
N GLY A 447 3.85 5.17 6.61
CA GLY A 447 4.88 4.35 7.24
C GLY A 447 5.23 4.91 8.61
N HIS A 448 5.89 4.10 9.44
CA HIS A 448 6.16 4.44 10.84
C HIS A 448 7.08 5.66 11.04
N ALA A 449 7.79 6.10 9.99
CA ALA A 449 8.58 7.32 10.00
C ALA A 449 7.75 8.61 9.79
N ALA A 450 6.42 8.54 9.62
CA ALA A 450 5.57 9.70 9.32
C ALA A 450 5.67 10.84 10.37
N TYR A 451 5.92 10.51 11.64
CA TYR A 451 6.14 11.52 12.68
C TYR A 451 7.27 12.50 12.37
N ARG A 452 8.18 12.11 11.47
CA ARG A 452 9.30 12.97 11.06
C ARG A 452 8.86 14.16 10.23
N PHE A 453 7.65 14.19 9.66
CA PHE A 453 7.12 15.42 9.08
C PHE A 453 7.00 16.55 10.10
N LYS A 454 6.78 16.21 11.37
CA LYS A 454 6.70 17.19 12.46
C LYS A 454 8.08 17.66 12.92
N THR A 455 9.09 16.79 12.87
CA THR A 455 10.40 17.02 13.51
C THR A 455 11.54 17.34 12.53
N ASP A 456 11.40 16.98 11.26
CA ASP A 456 12.37 17.31 10.21
C ASP A 456 12.29 18.81 9.86
N PRO A 457 13.37 19.59 10.08
CA PRO A 457 13.39 21.03 9.80
C PRO A 457 13.04 21.38 8.36
N PHE A 458 13.22 20.45 7.42
CA PHE A 458 12.87 20.65 6.02
C PHE A 458 11.37 20.94 5.81
N PHE A 459 10.51 20.41 6.68
CA PHE A 459 9.06 20.64 6.61
C PHE A 459 8.55 21.70 7.61
N SER A 460 9.47 22.37 8.33
CA SER A 460 9.12 23.38 9.33
C SER A 460 8.38 24.58 8.73
N ASN A 461 7.67 25.34 9.58
CA ASN A 461 6.89 26.51 9.17
C ASN A 461 5.83 26.23 8.09
N GLY A 462 5.35 24.98 8.00
CA GLY A 462 4.38 24.57 6.99
C GLY A 462 4.96 24.46 5.58
N TYR A 463 6.29 24.40 5.43
CA TYR A 463 6.93 24.29 4.12
C TYR A 463 6.55 22.97 3.43
N THR A 464 6.14 23.06 2.16
CA THR A 464 5.89 21.93 1.27
C THR A 464 6.87 22.03 0.09
N PRO A 465 7.92 21.19 0.04
CA PRO A 465 8.90 21.22 -1.03
C PRO A 465 8.31 20.75 -2.36
N SER A 466 8.92 21.14 -3.47
CA SER A 466 8.76 20.40 -4.73
C SER A 466 9.43 19.02 -4.62
N VAL A 467 9.07 18.10 -5.51
CA VAL A 467 9.74 16.80 -5.62
C VAL A 467 11.23 17.00 -5.95
N GLY A 468 11.57 17.97 -6.80
CA GLY A 468 12.96 18.29 -7.13
C GLY A 468 13.77 18.69 -5.89
N GLU A 469 13.25 19.64 -5.10
CA GLU A 469 13.88 20.08 -3.84
C GLU A 469 14.01 18.91 -2.84
N LEU A 470 13.03 18.02 -2.76
CA LEU A 470 13.10 16.84 -1.91
C LEU A 470 14.18 15.86 -2.37
N VAL A 471 14.29 15.59 -3.67
CA VAL A 471 15.33 14.70 -4.21
C VAL A 471 16.72 15.32 -4.00
N GLU A 472 16.89 16.61 -4.26
CA GLU A 472 18.13 17.34 -3.97
C GLU A 472 18.52 17.22 -2.50
N ARG A 473 17.54 17.35 -1.59
CA ARG A 473 17.76 17.17 -0.15
C ARG A 473 18.21 15.74 0.19
N ILE A 474 17.54 14.72 -0.35
CA ILE A 474 17.92 13.31 -0.19
C ILE A 474 19.35 13.04 -0.66
N LEU A 475 19.74 13.64 -1.79
CA LEU A 475 21.09 13.50 -2.34
C LEU A 475 22.19 14.08 -1.42
N THR A 476 21.87 14.95 -0.46
CA THR A 476 22.83 15.42 0.55
C THR A 476 22.99 14.47 1.74
N GLY A 477 22.16 13.44 1.84
CA GLY A 477 22.08 12.53 2.98
C GLY A 477 20.86 12.78 3.87
N ASP A 478 20.13 13.87 3.61
CA ASP A 478 19.10 14.45 4.47
C ASP A 478 17.68 14.32 3.95
#